data_AF-A0A951I7D0-F1
#
_entry.id   AF-A0A951I7D0-F1
#
_cell.length_a   1.000
_cell.length_b   1.000
_cell.length_c   1.000
_cell.angle_alpha   90.00
_cell.angle_beta   90.00
_cell.angle_gamma   90.00
#
_symmetry.space_group_name_H-M   'P 1'
#
loop_
_entity.id
_entity.type
_entity.pdbx_description
1 polymer ?
#
loop_
_entity_poly.entity_id
_entity_poly.type
_entity_poly.pdbx_seq_one_letter_code
_entity_poly.pdbx_strand_id
1 'polypeptide(L)'
;MRKLIQIITLGLMATLPLAATALAQTPTSTPETTTAATTQDDPDAKAALYNKVRENIKTNQPVAYEAAKEYIQKYPNDTDQIATYLRGFITKYEAGTRDLNCGKFIADKKWSDAFSLCKQIATDKPDSLAANLNTSWAGFQLALSGNNASNTEATNFSRKTIQLIESGKSLEEGKPYPDKDKNESLGWLNYSLGLYQVRANQANDAAASFIKAASYESSAKNNPFLYSLLANVYEGEYGRLQEEYDKKFKGQPESDESKAALLQVKNFLEPMIDAYARAIAYSGETPSYQQIKTASRQRLEELYKFARGSADGMDALIASVKTKPLPPQPSAPVMPAAPATTTGATMTDNGSASGTKASAMTPATSAPTATPNTTTNPTPATTT
;
A
#
# COMPACT_ATOMS: atom_id res chain seq x y z
N MET A 1 -16.95 -7.51 -6.44
CA MET A 1 -15.69 -8.29 -6.53
C MET A 1 -15.60 -9.29 -7.69
N ARG A 2 -16.57 -10.20 -7.94
CA ARG A 2 -16.47 -11.16 -9.08
C ARG A 2 -16.32 -10.49 -10.47
N LYS A 3 -16.96 -9.35 -10.73
CA LYS A 3 -16.87 -8.65 -12.02
C LYS A 3 -15.59 -7.81 -12.21
N LEU A 4 -15.00 -7.28 -11.14
CA LEU A 4 -13.72 -6.55 -11.24
C LEU A 4 -12.54 -7.52 -11.50
N ILE A 5 -12.63 -8.74 -10.97
CA ILE A 5 -11.69 -9.83 -11.26
C ILE A 5 -11.91 -10.38 -12.69
N GLN A 6 -13.15 -10.38 -13.19
CA GLN A 6 -13.46 -10.84 -14.55
C GLN A 6 -13.04 -9.87 -15.66
N ILE A 7 -12.91 -8.56 -15.40
CA ILE A 7 -12.48 -7.59 -16.43
C ILE A 7 -10.96 -7.67 -16.68
N ILE A 8 -10.18 -8.29 -15.78
CA ILE A 8 -8.74 -8.50 -15.98
C ILE A 8 -8.45 -9.82 -16.76
N THR A 9 -9.48 -10.56 -17.16
CA THR A 9 -9.35 -11.84 -17.90
C THR A 9 -10.10 -11.82 -19.24
N LEU A 10 -9.79 -10.86 -20.12
CA LEU A 10 -10.11 -11.00 -21.54
C LEU A 10 -8.87 -10.79 -22.40
N GLY A 11 -8.30 -11.91 -22.85
CA GLY A 11 -7.20 -11.93 -23.81
C GLY A 11 -6.51 -13.30 -23.89
N LEU A 12 -7.06 -14.18 -24.73
CA LEU A 12 -6.50 -15.46 -25.22
C LEU A 12 -6.20 -16.58 -24.18
N MET A 13 -7.16 -17.51 -24.06
CA MET A 13 -6.89 -18.89 -23.64
C MET A 13 -6.27 -19.65 -24.82
N ALA A 14 -4.97 -19.91 -24.78
CA ALA A 14 -4.35 -21.02 -25.48
C ALA A 14 -3.92 -22.04 -24.43
N THR A 15 -4.64 -23.16 -24.36
CA THR A 15 -4.34 -24.28 -23.47
C THR A 15 -3.08 -24.99 -23.96
N LEU A 16 -2.00 -24.94 -23.18
CA LEU A 16 -0.81 -25.78 -23.38
C LEU A 16 -0.78 -26.87 -22.29
N PRO A 17 -0.61 -28.15 -22.66
CA PRO A 17 -0.39 -29.22 -21.69
C PRO A 17 1.04 -29.14 -21.11
N LEU A 18 1.16 -29.12 -19.78
CA LEU A 18 2.42 -29.41 -19.09
C LEU A 18 2.69 -30.91 -19.13
N ALA A 19 3.69 -31.34 -19.88
CA ALA A 19 4.29 -32.66 -19.73
C ALA A 19 5.42 -32.58 -18.69
N ALA A 20 5.23 -33.25 -17.55
CA ALA A 20 6.27 -33.45 -16.56
C ALA A 20 7.30 -34.45 -17.09
N THR A 21 8.54 -34.02 -17.27
CA THR A 21 9.67 -34.92 -17.57
C THR A 21 10.33 -35.35 -16.27
N ALA A 22 10.33 -36.67 -16.06
CA ALA A 22 10.99 -37.34 -14.95
C ALA A 22 12.52 -37.23 -15.07
N LEU A 23 13.17 -36.93 -13.95
CA LEU A 23 14.62 -37.00 -13.78
C LEU A 23 15.05 -38.48 -13.80
N ALA A 24 15.86 -38.87 -14.79
CA ALA A 24 16.58 -40.14 -14.77
C ALA A 24 18.08 -39.90 -15.06
N GLN A 25 18.85 -40.48 -14.16
CA GLN A 25 20.28 -40.55 -13.93
C GLN A 25 21.23 -40.54 -15.14
N THR A 26 22.34 -39.83 -14.93
CA THR A 26 23.57 -39.80 -15.73
C THR A 26 24.29 -41.15 -15.80
N PRO A 27 24.90 -41.46 -16.95
CA PRO A 27 26.21 -42.07 -16.98
C PRO A 27 27.27 -41.05 -17.40
N THR A 28 28.34 -41.02 -16.61
CA THR A 28 29.63 -40.38 -16.86
C THR A 28 30.24 -40.87 -18.17
N SER A 29 30.42 -39.95 -19.12
CA SER A 29 31.32 -40.12 -20.27
C SER A 29 32.52 -39.17 -20.16
N THR A 30 33.68 -39.76 -20.43
CA THR A 30 35.02 -39.19 -20.51
C THR A 30 35.08 -37.92 -21.36
N PRO A 31 35.87 -36.88 -20.98
CA PRO A 31 35.98 -35.66 -21.78
C PRO A 31 36.85 -35.92 -23.01
N GLU A 32 36.22 -36.22 -24.14
CA GLU A 32 36.84 -35.94 -25.43
C GLU A 32 36.98 -34.42 -25.55
N THR A 33 38.22 -33.98 -25.77
CA THR A 33 38.55 -32.60 -26.09
C THR A 33 38.06 -32.32 -27.50
N THR A 34 36.74 -32.15 -27.65
CA THR A 34 36.16 -31.64 -28.88
C THR A 34 36.52 -30.17 -28.94
N THR A 35 37.52 -29.86 -29.75
CA THR A 35 37.78 -28.54 -30.30
C THR A 35 36.43 -27.94 -30.69
N ALA A 36 35.99 -26.91 -29.95
CA ALA A 36 34.83 -26.13 -30.31
C ALA A 36 35.10 -25.55 -31.70
N ALA A 37 34.58 -26.22 -32.72
CA ALA A 37 34.45 -25.63 -34.04
C ALA A 37 33.62 -24.37 -33.82
N THR A 38 34.23 -23.23 -34.06
CA THR A 38 33.54 -21.99 -34.36
C THR A 38 32.58 -22.29 -35.51
N THR A 39 31.31 -22.60 -35.21
CA THR A 39 30.23 -22.60 -36.20
C THR A 39 29.96 -21.14 -36.56
N GLN A 40 30.94 -20.56 -37.25
CA GLN A 40 30.96 -19.20 -37.71
C GLN A 40 30.17 -19.20 -39.02
N ASP A 41 28.93 -18.70 -38.95
CA ASP A 41 28.00 -18.53 -40.08
C ASP A 41 27.64 -19.82 -40.86
N ASP A 42 26.76 -20.66 -40.31
CA ASP A 42 25.95 -21.57 -41.15
C ASP A 42 24.68 -20.80 -41.60
N PRO A 43 24.63 -20.30 -42.85
CA PRO A 43 23.49 -19.51 -43.32
C PRO A 43 22.20 -20.31 -43.39
N ASP A 44 22.27 -21.63 -43.61
CA ASP A 44 21.08 -22.49 -43.73
C ASP A 44 20.48 -22.76 -42.35
N ALA A 45 21.32 -23.03 -41.34
CA ALA A 45 20.87 -23.17 -39.96
C ALA A 45 20.28 -21.86 -39.41
N LYS A 46 20.89 -20.72 -39.76
CA LYS A 46 20.40 -19.38 -39.41
C LYS A 46 19.04 -19.10 -40.06
N ALA A 47 18.88 -19.40 -41.35
CA ALA A 47 17.63 -19.26 -42.08
C ALA A 47 16.53 -20.18 -41.54
N ALA A 48 16.86 -21.42 -41.18
CA ALA A 48 15.90 -22.39 -40.63
C ALA A 48 15.30 -21.92 -39.29
N LEU A 49 16.14 -21.42 -38.36
CA LEU A 49 15.66 -20.87 -37.09
C LEU A 49 14.77 -19.64 -37.30
N TYR A 50 15.17 -18.73 -38.18
CA TYR A 50 14.35 -17.55 -38.48
C TYR A 50 13.01 -17.91 -39.15
N ASN A 51 13.00 -18.87 -40.08
CA ASN A 51 11.76 -19.37 -40.68
C ASN A 51 10.82 -19.97 -39.64
N LYS A 52 11.34 -20.76 -38.69
CA LYS A 52 10.57 -21.29 -37.57
C LYS A 52 9.92 -20.19 -36.73
N VAL A 53 10.63 -19.08 -36.48
CA VAL A 53 10.03 -17.90 -35.83
C VAL A 53 8.89 -17.35 -36.69
N ARG A 54 9.11 -17.08 -37.98
CA ARG A 54 8.12 -16.47 -38.88
C ARG A 54 6.83 -17.28 -39.01
N GLU A 55 6.95 -18.61 -39.11
CA GLU A 55 5.80 -19.52 -39.23
C GLU A 55 4.95 -19.56 -37.95
N ASN A 56 5.57 -19.39 -36.79
CA ASN A 56 4.92 -19.57 -35.49
C ASN A 56 4.55 -18.25 -34.80
N ILE A 57 5.12 -17.10 -35.17
CA ILE A 57 4.97 -15.84 -34.41
C ILE A 57 3.52 -15.33 -34.31
N LYS A 58 2.62 -15.76 -35.20
CA LYS A 58 1.20 -15.40 -35.15
C LYS A 58 0.30 -16.48 -34.55
N THR A 59 0.70 -17.75 -34.66
CA THR A 59 -0.15 -18.92 -34.38
C THR A 59 0.28 -19.68 -33.13
N ASN A 60 1.57 -19.70 -32.83
CA ASN A 60 2.17 -20.39 -31.70
C ASN A 60 3.40 -19.61 -31.18
N GLN A 61 3.14 -18.47 -30.54
CA GLN A 61 4.19 -17.59 -30.03
C GLN A 61 5.21 -18.27 -29.10
N PRO A 62 4.86 -19.24 -28.23
CA PRO A 62 5.84 -19.98 -27.45
C PRO A 62 6.90 -20.69 -28.31
N VAL A 63 6.49 -21.33 -29.40
CA VAL A 63 7.43 -22.01 -30.33
C VAL A 63 8.32 -20.99 -31.04
N ALA A 64 7.75 -19.86 -31.46
CA ALA A 64 8.53 -18.77 -32.06
C ALA A 64 9.53 -18.18 -31.06
N TYR A 65 9.15 -18.05 -29.79
CA TYR A 65 10.00 -17.53 -28.73
C TYR A 65 11.21 -18.43 -28.46
N GLU A 66 11.01 -19.74 -28.32
CA GLU A 66 12.13 -20.67 -28.13
C GLU A 66 13.06 -20.70 -29.34
N ALA A 67 12.54 -20.67 -30.56
CA ALA A 67 13.35 -20.58 -31.78
C ALA A 67 14.15 -19.26 -31.86
N ALA A 68 13.54 -18.14 -31.45
CA ALA A 68 14.21 -16.84 -31.40
C ALA A 68 15.36 -16.84 -30.37
N LYS A 69 15.13 -17.41 -29.17
CA LYS A 69 16.18 -17.56 -28.16
C LYS A 69 17.32 -18.44 -28.65
N GLU A 70 17.00 -19.57 -29.27
CA GLU A 70 18.00 -20.47 -29.84
C GLU A 70 18.86 -19.76 -30.90
N TYR A 71 18.24 -18.96 -31.78
CA TYR A 71 18.97 -18.12 -32.74
C TYR A 71 19.95 -17.16 -32.03
N ILE A 72 19.46 -16.38 -31.06
CA ILE A 72 20.31 -15.37 -30.38
C ILE A 72 21.42 -16.03 -29.54
N GLN A 73 21.16 -17.20 -28.98
CA GLN A 73 22.16 -17.97 -28.23
C GLN A 73 23.25 -18.54 -29.14
N LYS A 74 22.88 -19.06 -30.33
CA LYS A 74 23.84 -19.60 -31.31
C LYS A 74 24.64 -18.52 -32.02
N TYR A 75 24.03 -17.36 -32.27
CA TYR A 75 24.62 -16.25 -33.00
C TYR A 75 24.63 -14.95 -32.16
N PRO A 76 25.34 -14.92 -31.01
CA PRO A 76 25.24 -13.82 -30.05
C PRO A 76 25.78 -12.48 -30.60
N ASN A 77 26.74 -12.55 -31.53
CA ASN A 77 27.41 -11.39 -32.13
C ASN A 77 26.69 -10.82 -33.35
N ASP A 78 25.59 -11.44 -33.80
CA ASP A 78 24.85 -10.94 -34.95
C ASP A 78 24.16 -9.61 -34.63
N THR A 79 24.47 -8.60 -35.43
CA THR A 79 23.87 -7.26 -35.33
C THR A 79 22.99 -6.92 -36.55
N ASP A 80 22.68 -7.93 -37.37
CA ASP A 80 21.80 -7.74 -38.52
C ASP A 80 20.35 -7.42 -38.11
N GLN A 81 19.53 -7.08 -39.10
CA GLN A 81 18.13 -6.73 -38.87
C GLN A 81 17.33 -7.89 -38.26
N ILE A 82 17.68 -9.14 -38.57
CA ILE A 82 17.00 -10.33 -38.05
C ILE A 82 17.31 -10.47 -36.56
N ALA A 83 18.58 -10.47 -36.17
CA ALA A 83 19.00 -10.57 -34.79
C ALA A 83 18.42 -9.42 -33.95
N THR A 84 18.41 -8.20 -34.49
CA THR A 84 17.78 -7.03 -33.85
C THR A 84 16.27 -7.24 -33.64
N TYR A 85 15.56 -7.71 -34.68
CA TYR A 85 14.14 -8.03 -34.59
C TYR A 85 13.85 -9.12 -33.56
N LEU A 86 14.63 -10.21 -33.55
CA LEU A 86 14.43 -11.34 -32.65
C LEU A 86 14.67 -10.96 -31.18
N ARG A 87 15.71 -10.17 -30.86
CA ARG A 87 15.91 -9.62 -29.51
C ARG A 87 14.72 -8.77 -29.05
N GLY A 88 14.19 -7.93 -29.95
CA GLY A 88 12.99 -7.13 -29.69
C GLY A 88 11.74 -7.98 -29.46
N PHE A 89 11.56 -9.05 -30.24
CA PHE A 89 10.46 -10.00 -30.07
C PHE A 89 10.55 -10.75 -28.73
N ILE A 90 11.72 -11.32 -28.39
CA ILE A 90 11.98 -11.99 -27.11
C ILE A 90 11.62 -11.06 -25.95
N THR A 91 12.14 -9.83 -25.96
CA THR A 91 11.88 -8.83 -24.91
C THR A 91 10.38 -8.54 -24.74
N LYS A 92 9.65 -8.34 -25.85
CA LYS A 92 8.21 -8.08 -25.81
C LYS A 92 7.40 -9.29 -25.36
N TYR A 93 7.77 -10.48 -25.83
CA TYR A 93 7.11 -11.73 -25.46
C TYR A 93 7.28 -12.03 -23.97
N GLU A 94 8.49 -11.86 -23.43
CA GLU A 94 8.74 -12.03 -21.99
C GLU A 94 7.97 -11.00 -21.17
N ALA A 95 7.97 -9.72 -21.58
CA ALA A 95 7.20 -8.69 -20.88
C ALA A 95 5.69 -8.99 -20.89
N GLY A 96 5.13 -9.41 -22.03
CA GLY A 96 3.73 -9.81 -22.13
C GLY A 96 3.41 -11.05 -21.29
N THR A 97 4.31 -12.03 -21.27
CA THR A 97 4.17 -13.24 -20.44
C THR A 97 4.20 -12.91 -18.95
N ARG A 98 5.06 -11.97 -18.52
CA ARG A 98 5.05 -11.47 -17.12
C ARG A 98 3.72 -10.82 -16.78
N ASP A 99 3.21 -9.93 -17.64
CA ASP A 99 1.92 -9.25 -17.44
C ASP A 99 0.77 -10.29 -17.29
N LEU A 100 0.72 -11.30 -18.16
CA LEU A 100 -0.26 -12.39 -18.10
C LEU A 100 -0.12 -13.23 -16.81
N ASN A 101 1.10 -13.61 -16.46
CA ASN A 101 1.37 -14.43 -15.27
C ASN A 101 1.05 -13.69 -13.97
N CYS A 102 1.29 -12.38 -13.91
CA CYS A 102 0.87 -11.54 -12.78
C CYS A 102 -0.66 -11.65 -12.58
N GLY A 103 -1.45 -11.43 -13.64
CA GLY A 103 -2.90 -11.60 -13.59
C GLY A 103 -3.35 -13.02 -13.23
N LYS A 104 -2.65 -14.04 -13.75
CA LYS A 104 -2.90 -15.44 -13.43
C LYS A 104 -2.67 -15.76 -11.95
N PHE A 105 -1.55 -15.32 -11.36
CA PHE A 105 -1.29 -15.54 -9.95
C PHE A 105 -2.31 -14.86 -9.04
N ILE A 106 -2.82 -13.69 -9.44
CA ILE A 106 -3.94 -13.02 -8.75
C ILE A 106 -5.20 -13.89 -8.82
N ALA A 107 -5.56 -14.40 -9.99
CA ALA A 107 -6.74 -15.26 -10.17
C ALA A 107 -6.64 -16.58 -9.39
N ASP A 108 -5.44 -17.18 -9.39
CA ASP A 108 -5.12 -18.42 -8.69
C ASP A 108 -4.87 -18.22 -7.19
N LYS A 109 -4.98 -16.98 -6.68
CA LYS A 109 -4.76 -16.58 -5.27
C LYS A 109 -3.35 -16.90 -4.75
N LYS A 110 -2.36 -16.97 -5.63
CA LYS A 110 -0.94 -17.13 -5.28
C LYS A 110 -0.35 -15.78 -4.90
N TRP A 111 -0.77 -15.24 -3.76
CA TRP A 111 -0.52 -13.83 -3.40
C TRP A 111 0.97 -13.48 -3.29
N SER A 112 1.81 -14.38 -2.78
CA SER A 112 3.26 -14.14 -2.71
C SER A 112 3.90 -14.04 -4.10
N ASP A 113 3.57 -14.99 -4.99
CA ASP A 113 4.09 -15.00 -6.37
C ASP A 113 3.56 -13.79 -7.16
N ALA A 114 2.27 -13.47 -6.99
CA ALA A 114 1.65 -12.29 -7.57
C ALA A 114 2.33 -11.01 -7.08
N PHE A 115 2.53 -10.85 -5.76
CA PHE A 115 3.16 -9.65 -5.22
C PHE A 115 4.57 -9.47 -5.78
N SER A 116 5.37 -10.54 -5.81
CA SER A 116 6.74 -10.50 -6.35
C SER A 116 6.78 -10.11 -7.83
N LEU A 117 6.00 -10.80 -8.67
CA LEU A 117 6.01 -10.58 -10.12
C LEU A 117 5.36 -9.24 -10.51
N CYS A 118 4.19 -8.92 -9.95
CA CYS A 118 3.51 -7.66 -10.25
C CYS A 118 4.34 -6.46 -9.77
N LYS A 119 5.04 -6.57 -8.63
CA LYS A 119 5.98 -5.55 -8.17
C LYS A 119 7.08 -5.29 -9.20
N GLN A 120 7.70 -6.34 -9.73
CA GLN A 120 8.72 -6.19 -10.77
C GLN A 120 8.17 -5.43 -11.99
N ILE A 121 6.97 -5.79 -12.46
CA ILE A 121 6.32 -5.10 -13.58
C ILE A 121 6.02 -3.65 -13.23
N ALA A 122 5.56 -3.35 -12.01
CA ALA A 122 5.29 -2.00 -11.55
C ALA A 122 6.58 -1.17 -11.40
N THR A 123 7.72 -1.80 -11.09
CA THR A 123 9.03 -1.13 -11.12
C THR A 123 9.48 -0.82 -12.55
N ASP A 124 9.32 -1.77 -13.48
CA ASP A 124 9.65 -1.57 -14.90
C ASP A 124 8.73 -0.52 -15.56
N LYS A 125 7.46 -0.46 -15.12
CA LYS A 125 6.40 0.39 -15.67
C LYS A 125 5.71 1.17 -14.52
N PRO A 126 6.36 2.17 -13.91
CA PRO A 126 5.87 2.85 -12.70
C PRO A 126 4.52 3.53 -12.86
N ASP A 127 4.15 3.91 -14.08
CA ASP A 127 2.85 4.53 -14.36
C ASP A 127 1.81 3.55 -14.93
N SER A 128 2.10 2.24 -14.93
CA SER A 128 1.10 1.21 -15.25
C SER A 128 0.13 1.08 -14.08
N LEU A 129 -1.09 1.59 -14.25
CA LEU A 129 -2.14 1.48 -13.23
C LEU A 129 -2.44 0.01 -12.92
N ALA A 130 -2.54 -0.85 -13.93
CA ALA A 130 -2.81 -2.27 -13.75
C ALA A 130 -1.73 -2.98 -12.90
N ALA A 131 -0.45 -2.70 -13.16
CA ALA A 131 0.65 -3.32 -12.41
C ALA A 131 0.66 -2.86 -10.94
N ASN A 132 0.49 -1.56 -10.70
CA ASN A 132 0.40 -1.00 -9.36
C ASN A 132 -0.82 -1.55 -8.60
N LEU A 133 -2.00 -1.57 -9.23
CA LEU A 133 -3.24 -2.08 -8.66
C LEU A 133 -3.14 -3.57 -8.28
N ASN A 134 -2.60 -4.41 -9.17
CA ASN A 134 -2.39 -5.84 -8.89
C ASN A 134 -1.38 -6.06 -7.76
N THR A 135 -0.30 -5.27 -7.71
CA THR A 135 0.70 -5.32 -6.64
C THR A 135 0.06 -4.96 -5.29
N SER A 136 -0.69 -3.86 -5.24
CA SER A 136 -1.44 -3.44 -4.05
C SER A 136 -2.45 -4.49 -3.60
N TRP A 137 -3.17 -5.12 -4.53
CA TRP A 137 -4.14 -6.16 -4.21
C TRP A 137 -3.46 -7.39 -3.62
N ALA A 138 -2.38 -7.88 -4.23
CA ALA A 138 -1.62 -9.00 -3.69
C ALA A 138 -1.06 -8.69 -2.29
N GLY A 139 -0.50 -7.49 -2.09
CA GLY A 139 0.00 -7.04 -0.80
C GLY A 139 -1.10 -6.99 0.27
N PHE A 140 -2.29 -6.54 -0.11
CA PHE A 140 -3.44 -6.48 0.79
C PHE A 140 -3.90 -7.87 1.21
N GLN A 141 -3.93 -8.82 0.27
CA GLN A 141 -4.30 -10.21 0.57
C GLN A 141 -3.26 -10.91 1.45
N LEU A 142 -1.96 -10.67 1.23
CA LEU A 142 -0.89 -11.12 2.13
C LEU A 142 -1.12 -10.57 3.54
N ALA A 143 -1.39 -9.28 3.65
CA ALA A 143 -1.70 -8.67 4.93
C ALA A 143 -2.93 -9.33 5.59
N LEU A 144 -4.05 -9.50 4.90
CA LEU A 144 -5.23 -10.17 5.48
C LEU A 144 -4.94 -11.60 5.96
N SER A 145 -3.99 -12.31 5.33
CA SER A 145 -3.54 -13.64 5.78
C SER A 145 -2.56 -13.63 6.97
N GLY A 146 -2.21 -12.45 7.48
CA GLY A 146 -1.25 -12.27 8.58
C GLY A 146 0.20 -12.13 8.14
N ASN A 147 0.50 -12.24 6.84
CA ASN A 147 1.84 -12.00 6.32
C ASN A 147 2.11 -10.49 6.18
N ASN A 148 2.97 -9.97 7.06
CA ASN A 148 3.29 -8.54 7.15
C ASN A 148 4.58 -8.15 6.42
N ALA A 149 5.33 -9.11 5.88
CA ALA A 149 6.66 -8.86 5.35
C ALA A 149 6.65 -7.85 4.18
N SER A 150 5.54 -7.77 3.45
CA SER A 150 5.36 -6.89 2.30
C SER A 150 4.66 -5.56 2.62
N ASN A 151 4.29 -5.28 3.87
CA ASN A 151 3.42 -4.13 4.19
C ASN A 151 4.03 -2.79 3.80
N THR A 152 5.34 -2.61 3.97
CA THR A 152 6.04 -1.35 3.66
C THR A 152 5.97 -1.06 2.16
N GLU A 153 6.36 -2.02 1.33
CA GLU A 153 6.31 -1.88 -0.12
C GLU A 153 4.85 -1.78 -0.62
N ALA A 154 3.95 -2.60 -0.07
CA ALA A 154 2.53 -2.55 -0.42
C ALA A 154 1.90 -1.18 -0.09
N THR A 155 2.33 -0.53 1.00
CA THR A 155 1.91 0.85 1.34
C THR A 155 2.30 1.82 0.23
N ASN A 156 3.53 1.74 -0.27
CA ASN A 156 4.03 2.62 -1.33
C ASN A 156 3.30 2.39 -2.65
N PHE A 157 3.07 1.14 -3.04
CA PHE A 157 2.29 0.82 -4.24
C PHE A 157 0.83 1.26 -4.11
N SER A 158 0.20 1.10 -2.94
CA SER A 158 -1.18 1.56 -2.72
C SER A 158 -1.29 3.08 -2.83
N ARG A 159 -0.34 3.84 -2.27
CA ARG A 159 -0.30 5.30 -2.42
C ARG A 159 -0.10 5.73 -3.88
N LYS A 160 0.85 5.12 -4.60
CA LYS A 160 1.06 5.40 -6.03
C LYS A 160 -0.18 5.06 -6.86
N THR A 161 -0.85 3.94 -6.55
CA THR A 161 -2.09 3.55 -7.22
C THR A 161 -3.19 4.59 -7.02
N ILE A 162 -3.42 5.03 -5.78
CA ILE A 162 -4.36 6.11 -5.47
C ILE A 162 -4.01 7.36 -6.28
N GLN A 163 -2.74 7.78 -6.28
CA GLN A 163 -2.28 8.94 -7.03
C GLN A 163 -2.58 8.82 -8.53
N LEU A 164 -2.32 7.67 -9.15
CA LEU A 164 -2.59 7.43 -10.57
C LEU A 164 -4.10 7.51 -10.87
N ILE A 165 -4.95 6.96 -9.99
CA ILE A 165 -6.41 7.01 -10.15
C ILE A 165 -6.93 8.43 -10.00
N GLU A 166 -6.42 9.17 -9.00
CA GLU A 166 -6.81 10.55 -8.72
C GLU A 166 -6.33 11.52 -9.80
N SER A 167 -5.19 11.24 -10.44
CA SER A 167 -4.70 11.99 -11.60
C SER A 167 -5.46 11.67 -12.90
N GLY A 168 -6.51 10.86 -12.84
CA GLY A 168 -7.36 10.52 -14.00
C GLY A 168 -6.84 9.36 -14.86
N LYS A 169 -5.84 8.61 -14.41
CA LYS A 169 -5.36 7.44 -15.15
C LYS A 169 -6.38 6.30 -15.08
N SER A 170 -6.50 5.55 -16.17
CA SER A 170 -7.43 4.44 -16.33
C SER A 170 -6.70 3.13 -16.65
N LEU A 171 -7.43 2.02 -16.57
CA LEU A 171 -6.92 0.68 -16.90
C LEU A 171 -6.82 0.46 -18.41
N GLU A 172 -7.65 1.15 -19.19
CA GLU A 172 -7.66 1.10 -20.65
C GLU A 172 -7.33 2.48 -21.21
N GLU A 173 -6.26 2.56 -22.01
CA GLU A 173 -5.82 3.81 -22.63
C GLU A 173 -6.94 4.45 -23.47
N GLY A 174 -7.09 5.78 -23.33
CA GLY A 174 -8.11 6.54 -24.03
C GLY A 174 -9.54 6.36 -23.50
N LYS A 175 -9.75 5.54 -22.46
CA LYS A 175 -11.06 5.37 -21.82
C LYS A 175 -11.06 5.92 -20.41
N PRO A 176 -12.16 6.54 -19.94
CA PRO A 176 -12.28 6.98 -18.56
C PRO A 176 -12.31 5.78 -17.61
N TYR A 177 -11.79 5.94 -16.40
CA TYR A 177 -11.99 4.98 -15.31
C TYR A 177 -13.45 5.10 -14.84
N PRO A 178 -14.31 4.08 -15.01
CA PRO A 178 -15.70 4.16 -14.56
C PRO A 178 -15.81 4.51 -13.07
N ASP A 179 -16.65 5.48 -12.71
CA ASP A 179 -16.75 6.00 -11.33
C ASP A 179 -17.02 4.93 -10.28
N LYS A 180 -17.86 3.94 -10.63
CA LYS A 180 -18.13 2.80 -9.75
C LYS A 180 -16.86 2.01 -9.41
N ASP A 181 -16.06 1.72 -10.43
CA ASP A 181 -14.85 0.90 -10.29
C ASP A 181 -13.72 1.72 -9.67
N LYS A 182 -13.69 3.03 -9.94
CA LYS A 182 -12.82 4.01 -9.28
C LYS A 182 -13.11 4.09 -7.78
N ASN A 183 -14.38 4.28 -7.39
CA ASN A 183 -14.80 4.31 -5.99
C ASN A 183 -14.52 2.99 -5.27
N GLU A 184 -14.82 1.86 -5.91
CA GLU A 184 -14.47 0.55 -5.36
C GLU A 184 -12.97 0.46 -5.10
N SER A 185 -12.15 0.89 -6.06
CA SER A 185 -10.69 0.80 -5.95
C SER A 185 -10.12 1.71 -4.88
N LEU A 186 -10.53 2.97 -4.87
CA LEU A 186 -10.11 3.92 -3.84
C LEU A 186 -10.58 3.50 -2.45
N GLY A 187 -11.77 2.93 -2.33
CA GLY A 187 -12.30 2.38 -1.08
C GLY A 187 -11.40 1.29 -0.49
N TRP A 188 -11.12 0.22 -1.26
CA TRP A 188 -10.28 -0.87 -0.73
C TRP A 188 -8.81 -0.48 -0.61
N LEU A 189 -8.28 0.40 -1.47
CA LEU A 189 -6.90 0.88 -1.36
C LEU A 189 -6.69 1.63 -0.04
N ASN A 190 -7.60 2.55 0.31
CA ASN A 190 -7.54 3.26 1.59
C ASN A 190 -7.77 2.31 2.78
N TYR A 191 -8.64 1.29 2.64
CA TYR A 191 -8.79 0.27 3.67
C TYR A 191 -7.49 -0.52 3.89
N SER A 192 -6.79 -0.88 2.81
CA SER A 192 -5.49 -1.55 2.88
C SER A 192 -4.44 -0.68 3.57
N LEU A 193 -4.39 0.62 3.26
CA LEU A 193 -3.48 1.57 3.93
C LEU A 193 -3.75 1.62 5.43
N GLY A 194 -5.02 1.74 5.84
CA GLY A 194 -5.39 1.73 7.25
C GLY A 194 -4.91 0.46 7.96
N LEU A 195 -5.08 -0.71 7.32
CA LEU A 195 -4.59 -1.97 7.88
C LEU A 195 -3.06 -2.02 8.03
N TYR A 196 -2.31 -1.55 7.03
CA TYR A 196 -0.85 -1.50 7.11
C TYR A 196 -0.39 -0.55 8.23
N GLN A 197 -1.05 0.60 8.36
CA GLN A 197 -0.73 1.64 9.36
C GLN A 197 -1.01 1.17 10.78
N VAL A 198 -2.11 0.43 11.02
CA VAL A 198 -2.35 -0.24 12.32
C VAL A 198 -1.16 -1.12 12.69
N ARG A 199 -0.66 -1.91 11.73
CA ARG A 199 0.45 -2.85 11.95
C ARG A 199 1.81 -2.17 12.10
N ALA A 200 1.93 -0.95 11.58
CA ALA A 200 3.08 -0.08 11.77
C ALA A 200 2.97 0.81 13.01
N ASN A 201 1.94 0.62 13.86
CA ASN A 201 1.65 1.46 15.02
C ASN A 201 1.48 2.96 14.68
N GLN A 202 0.84 3.25 13.55
CA GLN A 202 0.56 4.59 13.03
C GLN A 202 -0.93 4.90 13.18
N ALA A 203 -1.41 5.02 14.42
CA ALA A 203 -2.84 5.12 14.73
C ALA A 203 -3.55 6.30 14.03
N ASN A 204 -2.96 7.50 14.06
CA ASN A 204 -3.55 8.68 13.41
C ASN A 204 -3.71 8.51 11.90
N ASP A 205 -2.68 7.98 11.24
CA ASP A 205 -2.74 7.75 9.80
C ASP A 205 -3.72 6.63 9.45
N ALA A 206 -3.79 5.59 10.29
CA ALA A 206 -4.74 4.50 10.14
C ALA A 206 -6.19 4.98 10.20
N ALA A 207 -6.52 5.83 11.19
CA ALA A 207 -7.84 6.43 11.33
C ALA A 207 -8.21 7.25 10.08
N ALA A 208 -7.31 8.11 9.62
CA ALA A 208 -7.51 8.90 8.40
C ALA A 208 -7.79 8.02 7.18
N SER A 209 -7.02 6.96 6.99
CA SER A 209 -7.21 6.02 5.87
C SER A 209 -8.54 5.26 5.96
N PHE A 210 -8.95 4.80 7.15
CA PHE A 210 -10.25 4.13 7.31
C PHE A 210 -11.43 5.06 7.07
N ILE A 211 -11.38 6.32 7.55
CA ILE A 211 -12.38 7.34 7.26
C ILE A 211 -12.45 7.59 5.75
N LYS A 212 -11.29 7.75 5.10
CA LYS A 212 -11.21 7.95 3.65
C LYS A 212 -11.80 6.76 2.89
N ALA A 213 -11.51 5.52 3.30
CA ALA A 213 -12.09 4.32 2.72
C ALA A 213 -13.63 4.29 2.84
N ALA A 214 -14.18 4.66 3.99
CA ALA A 214 -15.61 4.72 4.24
C ALA A 214 -16.32 5.85 3.46
N SER A 215 -15.58 6.85 2.97
CA SER A 215 -16.14 7.97 2.19
C SER A 215 -16.47 7.61 0.74
N TYR A 216 -15.91 6.52 0.21
CA TYR A 216 -16.19 6.06 -1.15
C TYR A 216 -17.39 5.13 -1.19
N GLU A 217 -18.27 5.31 -2.19
CA GLU A 217 -19.37 4.37 -2.48
C GLU A 217 -18.83 3.03 -3.01
N SER A 218 -18.38 2.20 -2.07
CA SER A 218 -17.60 0.99 -2.29
C SER A 218 -18.01 -0.15 -1.35
N SER A 219 -17.51 -1.35 -1.60
CA SER A 219 -17.65 -2.48 -0.68
C SER A 219 -16.99 -2.21 0.69
N ALA A 220 -15.93 -1.40 0.74
CA ALA A 220 -15.25 -1.03 1.98
C ALA A 220 -16.16 -0.25 2.93
N LYS A 221 -16.98 0.68 2.42
CA LYS A 221 -17.97 1.45 3.21
C LYS A 221 -18.97 0.56 3.94
N ASN A 222 -19.26 -0.63 3.41
CA ASN A 222 -20.21 -1.57 4.00
C ASN A 222 -19.51 -2.71 4.79
N ASN A 223 -18.18 -2.66 4.94
CA ASN A 223 -17.42 -3.69 5.60
C ASN A 223 -17.38 -3.43 7.12
N PRO A 224 -17.98 -4.29 7.97
CA PRO A 224 -17.97 -4.09 9.42
C PRO A 224 -16.55 -4.13 10.02
N PHE A 225 -15.62 -4.88 9.41
CA PHE A 225 -14.22 -4.93 9.87
C PHE A 225 -13.53 -3.57 9.80
N LEU A 226 -13.84 -2.73 8.80
CA LEU A 226 -13.30 -1.37 8.72
C LEU A 226 -13.65 -0.58 9.98
N TYR A 227 -14.92 -0.61 10.39
CA TYR A 227 -15.39 0.18 11.52
C TYR A 227 -14.92 -0.38 12.87
N SER A 228 -14.83 -1.70 13.02
CA SER A 228 -14.24 -2.29 14.23
C SER A 228 -12.76 -1.97 14.36
N LEU A 229 -11.99 -1.99 13.25
CA LEU A 229 -10.59 -1.58 13.26
C LEU A 229 -10.44 -0.10 13.58
N LEU A 230 -11.29 0.76 13.03
CA LEU A 230 -11.33 2.19 13.37
C LEU A 230 -11.64 2.42 14.84
N ALA A 231 -12.61 1.69 15.40
CA ALA A 231 -12.94 1.76 16.82
C ALA A 231 -11.75 1.35 17.70
N ASN A 232 -11.06 0.26 17.35
CA ASN A 232 -9.86 -0.18 18.07
C ASN A 232 -8.71 0.85 17.98
N VAL A 233 -8.56 1.54 16.85
CA VAL A 233 -7.58 2.64 16.71
C VAL A 233 -7.92 3.78 17.67
N TYR A 234 -9.19 4.20 17.73
CA TYR A 234 -9.62 5.22 18.67
C TYR A 234 -9.48 4.79 20.13
N GLU A 235 -9.76 3.53 20.44
CA GLU A 235 -9.60 2.98 21.79
C GLU A 235 -8.14 2.98 22.23
N GLY A 236 -7.22 2.61 21.34
CA GLY A 236 -5.78 2.68 21.62
C GLY A 236 -5.30 4.09 21.91
N GLU A 237 -5.70 5.08 21.11
CA GLU A 237 -5.35 6.49 21.36
C GLU A 237 -6.01 7.04 22.63
N TYR A 238 -7.27 6.67 22.90
CA TYR A 238 -7.94 7.01 24.15
C TYR A 238 -7.15 6.50 25.35
N GLY A 239 -6.75 5.22 25.34
CA GLY A 239 -5.94 4.61 26.41
C GLY A 239 -4.60 5.32 26.60
N ARG A 240 -3.87 5.56 25.51
CA ARG A 240 -2.58 6.28 25.55
C ARG A 240 -2.70 7.68 26.14
N LEU A 241 -3.70 8.45 25.70
CA LEU A 241 -3.94 9.81 26.19
C LEU A 241 -4.40 9.81 27.66
N GLN A 242 -5.22 8.83 28.06
CA GLN A 242 -5.64 8.69 29.45
C GLN A 242 -4.47 8.34 30.36
N GLU A 243 -3.56 7.45 29.94
CA GLU A 243 -2.34 7.14 30.68
C GLU A 243 -1.43 8.38 30.82
N GLU A 244 -1.28 9.16 29.75
CA GLU A 244 -0.52 10.42 29.76
C GLU A 244 -1.16 11.45 30.71
N TYR A 245 -2.48 11.59 30.67
CA TYR A 245 -3.24 12.44 31.59
C TYR A 245 -3.03 12.01 33.04
N ASP A 246 -3.21 10.72 33.33
CA ASP A 246 -3.07 10.17 34.68
C ASP A 246 -1.65 10.39 35.22
N LYS A 247 -0.63 10.16 34.39
CA LYS A 247 0.77 10.36 34.79
C LYS A 247 1.08 11.81 35.14
N LYS A 248 0.48 12.77 34.45
CA LYS A 248 0.80 14.20 34.60
C LYS A 248 -0.08 14.94 35.60
N PHE A 249 -1.35 14.57 35.71
CA PHE A 249 -2.36 15.38 36.40
C PHE A 249 -3.10 14.63 37.52
N LYS A 250 -2.97 13.31 37.65
CA LYS A 250 -3.68 12.57 38.71
C LYS A 250 -3.19 13.00 40.09
N GLY A 251 -4.12 13.42 40.94
CA GLY A 251 -3.82 13.91 42.29
C GLY A 251 -3.22 15.32 42.32
N GLN A 252 -3.07 15.99 41.17
CA GLN A 252 -2.67 17.38 41.09
C GLN A 252 -3.89 18.31 41.12
N PRO A 253 -3.73 19.56 41.59
CA PRO A 253 -4.78 20.57 41.43
C PRO A 253 -5.16 20.73 39.95
N GLU A 254 -6.45 20.94 39.70
CA GLU A 254 -6.94 21.18 38.35
C GLU A 254 -6.32 22.46 37.77
N SER A 255 -5.81 22.37 36.54
CA SER A 255 -5.22 23.47 35.79
C SER A 255 -5.86 23.57 34.41
N ASP A 256 -5.62 24.68 33.69
CA ASP A 256 -6.09 24.81 32.31
C ASP A 256 -5.48 23.74 31.40
N GLU A 257 -4.23 23.35 31.67
CA GLU A 257 -3.55 22.27 30.95
C GLU A 257 -4.21 20.91 31.23
N SER A 258 -4.56 20.60 32.49
CA SER A 258 -5.24 19.34 32.82
C SER A 258 -6.65 19.30 32.19
N LYS A 259 -7.38 20.41 32.20
CA LYS A 259 -8.69 20.49 31.51
C LYS A 259 -8.57 20.25 30.02
N ALA A 260 -7.58 20.87 29.37
CA ALA A 260 -7.32 20.69 27.95
C ALA A 260 -6.97 19.23 27.64
N ALA A 261 -6.05 18.62 28.40
CA ALA A 261 -5.65 17.23 28.27
C ALA A 261 -6.84 16.27 28.44
N LEU A 262 -7.67 16.47 29.48
CA LEU A 262 -8.87 15.67 29.71
C LEU A 262 -9.89 15.81 28.58
N LEU A 263 -10.03 17.01 28.02
CA LEU A 263 -10.88 17.23 26.86
C LEU A 263 -10.37 16.46 25.64
N GLN A 264 -9.05 16.39 25.43
CA GLN A 264 -8.48 15.59 24.33
C GLN A 264 -8.85 14.11 24.49
N VAL A 265 -8.72 13.55 25.70
CA VAL A 265 -9.12 12.17 25.99
C VAL A 265 -10.61 11.96 25.67
N LYS A 266 -11.48 12.87 26.15
CA LYS A 266 -12.92 12.78 25.96
C LYS A 266 -13.35 12.87 24.48
N ASN A 267 -12.59 13.54 23.64
CA ASN A 267 -12.90 13.70 22.21
C ASN A 267 -12.90 12.37 21.44
N PHE A 268 -12.30 11.31 21.96
CA PHE A 268 -12.29 9.98 21.32
C PHE A 268 -13.51 9.12 21.67
N LEU A 269 -14.23 9.43 22.76
CA LEU A 269 -15.28 8.56 23.28
C LEU A 269 -16.46 8.42 22.31
N GLU A 270 -16.99 9.53 21.80
CA GLU A 270 -18.14 9.51 20.88
C GLU A 270 -17.78 8.91 19.50
N PRO A 271 -16.64 9.24 18.86
CA PRO A 271 -16.22 8.58 17.62
C PRO A 271 -15.96 7.08 17.76
N MET A 272 -15.44 6.64 18.90
CA MET A 272 -15.28 5.21 19.22
C MET A 272 -16.63 4.50 19.34
N ILE A 273 -17.59 5.09 20.06
CA ILE A 273 -18.96 4.60 20.19
C ILE A 273 -19.65 4.51 18.82
N ASP A 274 -19.54 5.55 17.98
CA ASP A 274 -20.09 5.55 16.61
C ASP A 274 -19.46 4.45 15.74
N ALA A 275 -18.14 4.28 15.79
CA ALA A 275 -17.44 3.25 15.03
C ALA A 275 -17.88 1.83 15.42
N TYR A 276 -18.01 1.50 16.71
CA TYR A 276 -18.55 0.20 17.12
C TYR A 276 -20.01 0.03 16.73
N ALA A 277 -20.84 1.07 16.87
CA ALA A 277 -22.23 1.02 16.42
C ALA A 277 -22.34 0.73 14.91
N ARG A 278 -21.46 1.32 14.09
CA ARG A 278 -21.36 1.02 12.65
C ARG A 278 -20.91 -0.41 12.38
N ALA A 279 -19.91 -0.91 13.11
CA ALA A 279 -19.46 -2.29 12.97
C ALA A 279 -20.63 -3.28 13.19
N ILE A 280 -21.46 -3.04 14.21
CA ILE A 280 -22.66 -3.85 14.49
C ILE A 280 -23.68 -3.69 13.38
N ALA A 281 -24.00 -2.44 13.00
CA ALA A 281 -25.03 -2.15 12.02
C ALA A 281 -24.70 -2.76 10.64
N TYR A 282 -23.45 -2.67 10.19
CA TYR A 282 -23.00 -3.23 8.91
C TYR A 282 -22.76 -4.74 8.94
N SER A 283 -22.63 -5.36 10.12
CA SER A 283 -22.56 -6.83 10.22
C SER A 283 -23.86 -7.51 9.80
N GLY A 284 -25.01 -6.88 10.12
CA GLY A 284 -26.34 -7.43 9.83
C GLY A 284 -26.47 -8.89 10.31
N GLU A 285 -27.09 -9.74 9.49
CA GLU A 285 -27.24 -11.17 9.77
C GLU A 285 -26.24 -12.04 8.97
N THR A 286 -25.17 -11.45 8.45
CA THR A 286 -24.17 -12.20 7.67
C THR A 286 -23.41 -13.16 8.59
N PRO A 287 -23.39 -14.48 8.32
CA PRO A 287 -22.76 -15.46 9.21
C PRO A 287 -21.27 -15.18 9.49
N SER A 288 -20.52 -14.78 8.45
CA SER A 288 -19.09 -14.45 8.57
C SER A 288 -18.81 -13.22 9.45
N TYR A 289 -19.83 -12.42 9.79
CA TYR A 289 -19.70 -11.22 10.59
C TYR A 289 -20.27 -11.35 11.99
N GLN A 290 -20.82 -12.51 12.38
CA GLN A 290 -21.44 -12.63 13.71
C GLN A 290 -20.43 -12.50 14.85
N GLN A 291 -19.20 -12.99 14.66
CA GLN A 291 -18.14 -12.83 15.67
C GLN A 291 -17.81 -11.35 15.93
N ILE A 292 -17.58 -10.57 14.87
CA ILE A 292 -17.30 -9.13 14.99
C ILE A 292 -18.52 -8.35 15.52
N LYS A 293 -19.74 -8.73 15.13
CA LYS A 293 -20.98 -8.15 15.65
C LYS A 293 -21.09 -8.32 17.15
N THR A 294 -20.87 -9.54 17.65
CA THR A 294 -20.94 -9.86 19.09
C THR A 294 -19.86 -9.13 19.87
N ALA A 295 -18.60 -9.18 19.43
CA ALA A 295 -17.50 -8.49 20.10
C ALA A 295 -17.71 -6.96 20.13
N SER A 296 -18.13 -6.38 18.99
CA SER A 296 -18.41 -4.94 18.90
C SER A 296 -19.60 -4.54 19.78
N ARG A 297 -20.63 -5.40 19.91
CA ARG A 297 -21.79 -5.13 20.78
C ARG A 297 -21.40 -5.14 22.26
N GLN A 298 -20.62 -6.12 22.69
CA GLN A 298 -20.12 -6.17 24.07
C GLN A 298 -19.32 -4.91 24.39
N ARG A 299 -18.38 -4.53 23.52
CA ARG A 299 -17.56 -3.34 23.75
C ARG A 299 -18.36 -2.04 23.69
N LEU A 300 -19.30 -1.93 22.75
CA LEU A 300 -20.20 -0.79 22.67
C LEU A 300 -21.03 -0.64 23.96
N GLU A 301 -21.57 -1.72 24.51
CA GLU A 301 -22.39 -1.66 25.72
C GLU A 301 -21.60 -1.13 26.92
N GLU A 302 -20.36 -1.58 27.10
CA GLU A 302 -19.45 -1.08 28.14
C GLU A 302 -19.17 0.41 27.98
N LEU A 303 -18.76 0.83 26.78
CA LEU A 303 -18.43 2.23 26.47
C LEU A 303 -19.65 3.15 26.58
N TYR A 304 -20.81 2.68 26.13
CA TYR A 304 -22.04 3.44 26.16
C TYR A 304 -22.55 3.63 27.60
N LYS A 305 -22.51 2.58 28.44
CA LYS A 305 -22.79 2.69 29.88
C LYS A 305 -21.80 3.61 30.57
N PHE A 306 -20.51 3.52 30.24
CA PHE A 306 -19.49 4.43 30.77
C PHE A 306 -19.78 5.90 30.40
N ALA A 307 -20.16 6.17 29.14
CA ALA A 307 -20.41 7.52 28.66
C ALA A 307 -21.76 8.11 29.14
N ARG A 308 -22.79 7.27 29.28
CA ARG A 308 -24.18 7.71 29.46
C ARG A 308 -24.84 7.24 30.77
N GLY A 309 -24.19 6.36 31.54
CA GLY A 309 -24.69 5.79 32.78
C GLY A 309 -25.65 4.59 32.63
N SER A 310 -26.22 4.36 31.44
CA SER A 310 -27.04 3.17 31.13
C SER A 310 -26.85 2.76 29.67
N ALA A 311 -27.40 1.59 29.28
CA ALA A 311 -27.43 1.14 27.88
C ALA A 311 -28.64 1.69 27.09
N ASP A 312 -29.48 2.51 27.71
CA ASP A 312 -30.72 2.98 27.11
C ASP A 312 -30.42 3.87 25.89
N GLY A 313 -31.10 3.57 24.77
CA GLY A 313 -30.87 4.26 23.49
C GLY A 313 -29.73 3.70 22.65
N MET A 314 -28.96 2.70 23.13
CA MET A 314 -27.89 2.08 22.36
C MET A 314 -28.39 1.45 21.05
N ASP A 315 -29.51 0.72 21.07
CA ASP A 315 -30.07 0.15 19.83
C ASP A 315 -30.60 1.22 18.87
N ALA A 316 -31.12 2.34 19.39
CA ALA A 316 -31.51 3.49 18.57
C ALA A 316 -30.28 4.15 17.91
N LEU A 317 -29.16 4.24 18.63
CA LEU A 317 -27.89 4.67 18.05
C LEU A 317 -27.48 3.74 16.89
N ILE A 318 -27.41 2.42 17.13
CA ILE A 318 -27.05 1.41 16.12
C ILE A 318 -27.96 1.49 14.88
N ALA A 319 -29.26 1.73 15.06
CA ALA A 319 -30.18 1.89 13.95
C ALA A 319 -29.91 3.17 13.12
N SER A 320 -29.42 4.23 13.75
CA SER A 320 -29.23 5.55 13.12
C SER A 320 -27.90 5.74 12.40
N VAL A 321 -26.83 5.01 12.76
CA VAL A 321 -25.48 5.33 12.27
C VAL A 321 -25.32 5.19 10.75
N LYS A 322 -26.08 4.30 10.10
CA LYS A 322 -26.01 4.12 8.63
C LYS A 322 -26.49 5.34 7.84
N THR A 323 -27.32 6.19 8.43
CA THR A 323 -27.87 7.39 7.78
C THR A 323 -27.11 8.66 8.15
N LYS A 324 -26.19 8.57 9.13
CA LYS A 324 -25.36 9.68 9.58
C LYS A 324 -23.99 9.64 8.89
N PRO A 325 -23.42 10.80 8.50
CA PRO A 325 -22.01 10.87 8.11
C PRO A 325 -21.11 10.29 9.20
N LEU A 326 -20.01 9.65 8.80
CA LEU A 326 -18.98 9.22 9.76
C LEU A 326 -18.41 10.47 10.45
N PRO A 327 -18.25 10.47 11.79
CA PRO A 327 -17.61 11.57 12.49
C PRO A 327 -16.21 11.84 11.91
N PRO A 328 -15.78 13.11 11.85
CA PRO A 328 -14.41 13.42 11.49
C PRO A 328 -13.45 12.80 12.52
N GLN A 329 -12.18 12.64 12.13
CA GLN A 329 -11.15 12.19 13.06
C GLN A 329 -11.09 13.14 14.27
N PRO A 330 -11.01 12.61 15.50
CA PRO A 330 -10.78 13.44 16.68
C PRO A 330 -9.53 14.29 16.48
N SER A 331 -9.65 15.60 16.66
CA SER A 331 -8.51 16.50 16.68
C SER A 331 -8.21 16.93 18.11
N ALA A 332 -6.93 17.10 18.42
CA ALA A 332 -6.53 17.76 19.65
C ALA A 332 -7.03 19.22 19.60
N PRO A 333 -7.70 19.73 20.65
CA PRO A 333 -7.98 21.15 20.75
C PRO A 333 -6.67 21.93 20.65
N VAL A 334 -6.61 22.86 19.69
CA VAL A 334 -5.51 23.83 19.58
C VAL A 334 -5.57 24.67 20.85
N MET A 335 -4.57 24.53 21.72
CA MET A 335 -4.48 25.43 22.88
C MET A 335 -4.36 26.86 22.36
N PRO A 336 -5.11 27.84 22.92
CA PRO A 336 -4.82 29.23 22.70
C PRO A 336 -3.35 29.47 23.01
N ALA A 337 -2.63 30.13 22.11
CA ALA A 337 -1.28 30.58 22.42
C ALA A 337 -1.33 31.32 23.75
N ALA A 338 -0.50 30.90 24.72
CA ALA A 338 -0.40 31.58 26.00
C ALA A 338 -0.28 33.09 25.74
N PRO A 339 -1.06 33.95 26.42
CA PRO A 339 -0.95 35.39 26.22
C PRO A 339 0.51 35.77 26.41
N ALA A 340 1.10 36.36 25.37
CA ALA A 340 2.48 36.82 25.41
C ALA A 340 2.62 37.65 26.69
N THR A 341 3.48 37.19 27.59
CA THR A 341 3.87 37.96 28.76
C THR A 341 4.63 39.17 28.23
N THR A 342 3.92 40.26 28.01
CA THR A 342 4.49 41.57 27.77
C THR A 342 5.29 41.93 29.01
N THR A 343 6.57 41.61 28.98
CA THR A 343 7.55 42.12 29.93
C THR A 343 7.51 43.63 29.79
N GLY A 344 7.01 44.31 30.81
CA GLY A 344 6.91 45.76 30.84
C GLY A 344 8.29 46.38 30.67
N ALA A 345 8.57 46.91 29.48
CA ALA A 345 9.67 47.81 29.26
C ALA A 345 9.26 49.19 29.77
N THR A 346 9.97 49.63 30.80
CA THR A 346 9.92 50.96 31.38
C THR A 346 10.08 52.02 30.29
N MET A 347 9.21 53.01 30.31
CA MET A 347 9.34 54.21 29.49
C MET A 347 10.65 54.93 29.80
N THR A 348 11.40 55.29 28.77
CA THR A 348 12.24 56.49 28.81
C THR A 348 12.09 57.19 27.48
N ASP A 349 11.43 58.34 27.55
CA ASP A 349 11.18 59.30 26.50
C ASP A 349 12.45 60.15 26.29
N ASN A 350 12.95 60.25 25.06
CA ASN A 350 13.51 61.50 24.53
C ASN A 350 13.82 61.44 23.02
N GLY A 351 13.16 62.31 22.25
CA GLY A 351 13.84 63.22 21.34
C GLY A 351 14.35 62.74 19.95
N SER A 352 13.49 62.96 18.95
CA SER A 352 13.75 63.74 17.72
C SER A 352 14.77 63.32 16.63
N ALA A 353 14.27 63.45 15.40
CA ALA A 353 14.93 63.82 14.13
C ALA A 353 15.43 62.74 13.14
N SER A 354 14.66 62.66 12.03
CA SER A 354 15.08 62.78 10.62
C SER A 354 15.98 61.71 9.96
N GLY A 355 15.48 61.15 8.86
CA GLY A 355 16.27 61.11 7.62
C GLY A 355 16.75 59.77 7.07
N THR A 356 16.03 59.30 6.04
CA THR A 356 16.57 58.83 4.74
C THR A 356 17.09 57.38 4.54
N LYS A 357 16.45 56.76 3.53
CA LYS A 357 16.92 55.81 2.50
C LYS A 357 17.29 54.35 2.85
N ALA A 358 16.65 53.51 2.06
CA ALA A 358 16.92 52.11 1.79
C ALA A 358 18.26 51.87 1.07
N SER A 359 18.92 50.76 1.41
CA SER A 359 19.73 50.01 0.47
C SER A 359 19.72 48.52 0.79
N ALA A 360 19.85 47.75 -0.29
CA ALA A 360 19.57 46.34 -0.43
C ALA A 360 20.46 45.41 0.40
N MET A 361 19.91 44.26 0.78
CA MET A 361 20.62 43.17 1.45
C MET A 361 20.53 41.89 0.63
N THR A 362 21.66 41.47 0.07
CA THR A 362 21.90 40.16 -0.53
C THR A 362 22.26 39.16 0.58
N PRO A 363 21.76 37.90 0.59
CA PRO A 363 22.23 36.91 1.54
C PRO A 363 23.41 36.12 0.97
N ALA A 364 24.55 36.17 1.67
CA ALA A 364 25.66 35.26 1.49
C ALA A 364 25.51 34.03 2.38
N THR A 365 25.85 32.90 1.77
CA THR A 365 25.91 31.53 2.27
C THR A 365 26.87 31.38 3.46
N SER A 366 26.51 30.56 4.46
CA SER A 366 27.45 30.01 5.43
C SER A 366 27.09 28.56 5.74
N ALA A 367 27.97 27.63 5.34
CA ALA A 367 27.98 26.25 5.80
C ALA A 367 28.87 26.13 7.06
N PRO A 368 28.57 25.22 8.00
CA PRO A 368 29.51 24.86 9.05
C PRO A 368 30.18 23.49 8.82
N THR A 369 31.47 23.48 9.16
CA THR A 369 32.45 22.39 9.10
C THR A 369 32.26 21.37 10.23
N ALA A 370 32.68 20.14 9.93
CA ALA A 370 32.57 18.88 10.67
C ALA A 370 33.34 18.79 12.01
N THR A 371 33.00 17.77 12.81
CA THR A 371 34.00 16.98 13.57
C THR A 371 33.51 15.52 13.75
N PRO A 372 34.37 14.50 13.59
CA PRO A 372 34.00 13.09 13.56
C PRO A 372 34.07 12.41 14.93
N ASN A 373 33.19 11.45 15.19
CA ASN A 373 33.26 10.58 16.37
C ASN A 373 33.56 9.13 15.94
N THR A 374 34.67 8.61 16.44
CA THR A 374 35.16 7.23 16.28
C THR A 374 34.42 6.25 17.18
N THR A 375 33.93 5.16 16.59
CA THR A 375 33.21 4.06 17.25
C THR A 375 34.18 2.93 17.60
N THR A 376 34.22 2.51 18.87
CA THR A 376 34.88 1.27 19.31
C THR A 376 33.87 0.13 19.40
N ASN A 377 34.27 -1.02 18.86
CA ASN A 377 33.52 -2.27 18.72
C ASN A 377 33.83 -3.22 19.90
N PRO A 378 32.88 -3.98 20.49
CA PRO A 378 33.22 -5.05 21.43
C PRO A 378 33.18 -6.45 20.79
N THR A 379 34.21 -7.23 21.10
CA THR A 379 34.43 -8.65 20.75
C THR A 379 33.70 -9.60 21.72
N PRO A 380 33.30 -10.83 21.31
CA PRO A 380 32.43 -11.71 22.08
C PRO A 380 33.18 -12.58 23.10
N ALA A 381 32.53 -12.88 24.23
CA ALA A 381 33.02 -13.83 25.22
C ALA A 381 32.44 -15.25 24.97
N THR A 382 33.32 -16.25 25.02
CA THR A 382 33.02 -17.69 25.05
C THR A 382 33.65 -18.25 26.32
N THR A 383 32.91 -19.06 27.09
CA THR A 383 33.43 -20.09 28.04
C THR A 383 32.22 -20.85 28.61
N THR A 384 32.06 -22.13 28.26
CA THR A 384 32.32 -23.36 29.05
C THR A 384 31.21 -23.75 30.00
#